data_AF-A0A9W7ZH27-F1
#
_entry.id   AF-A0A9W7ZH27-F1
#
_cell.length_a   1.000
_cell.length_b   1.000
_cell.length_c   1.000
_cell.angle_alpha   90.00
_cell.angle_beta   90.00
_cell.angle_gamma   90.00
#
_symmetry.space_group_name_H-M   'P 1'
#
loop_
_entity.id
_entity.type
_entity.pdbx_description
1 polymer ?
#
loop_
_entity_poly.entity_id
_entity_poly.type
_entity_poly.pdbx_seq_one_letter_code
_entity_poly.pdbx_strand_id
1 'polypeptide(L)'
;MKKVFVMLAALWLLCCLATAEGKGAAPTQLQIGVKYRPEDCTVRTKPGDKVSIHYTGTLFSDGTEFDTSLKRGKPLDFILGSGQVIKGWDQGLLNMCVGEKRKLKIPSDLAYGARGAPPVIPANAALVFETELMAINGNDDTSHDEL
;
A
#
# COMPACT_ATOMS: atom_id res chain seq x y z
N MET A 1 -42.10 60.10 -4.37
CA MET A 1 -43.45 59.51 -4.52
C MET A 1 -43.33 58.06 -5.00
N LYS A 2 -43.89 57.10 -4.25
CA LYS A 2 -44.36 55.75 -4.66
C LYS A 2 -43.26 54.76 -5.12
N LYS A 3 -43.18 53.46 -4.77
CA LYS A 3 -43.88 52.47 -3.91
C LYS A 3 -42.92 51.23 -3.91
N VAL A 4 -42.50 50.69 -2.76
CA VAL A 4 -42.98 49.43 -2.13
C VAL A 4 -42.64 48.12 -2.90
N PHE A 5 -41.66 47.38 -2.36
CA PHE A 5 -41.71 45.97 -1.88
C PHE A 5 -42.34 44.89 -2.78
N VAL A 6 -41.61 43.80 -3.11
CA VAL A 6 -42.06 42.39 -2.92
C VAL A 6 -40.85 41.44 -2.80
N MET A 7 -40.93 40.59 -1.77
CA MET A 7 -40.10 39.44 -1.38
C MET A 7 -39.89 38.37 -2.48
N LEU A 8 -38.84 37.53 -2.38
CA LEU A 8 -38.97 36.07 -2.10
C LEU A 8 -37.65 35.29 -2.22
N ALA A 9 -37.39 34.49 -1.16
CA ALA A 9 -36.63 33.25 -1.10
C ALA A 9 -35.17 33.22 -1.60
N ALA A 10 -34.23 33.64 -0.73
CA ALA A 10 -32.88 33.10 -0.79
C ALA A 10 -32.94 31.64 -0.30
N LEU A 11 -33.04 30.72 -1.27
CA LEU A 11 -32.90 29.29 -1.07
C LEU A 11 -31.47 29.02 -0.55
N TRP A 12 -31.30 29.00 0.77
CA TRP A 12 -30.15 28.40 1.44
C TRP A 12 -30.26 26.86 1.32
N LEU A 13 -30.25 26.35 0.08
CA LEU A 13 -29.65 25.04 -0.15
C LEU A 13 -28.16 25.34 -0.29
N LEU A 14 -27.49 25.48 0.85
CA LEU A 14 -26.07 25.16 0.90
C LEU A 14 -26.04 23.68 0.56
N CYS A 15 -25.78 23.42 -0.72
CA CYS A 15 -25.50 22.10 -1.23
C CYS A 15 -24.34 21.59 -0.36
N CYS A 16 -24.65 20.76 0.63
CA CYS A 16 -23.70 19.82 1.16
C CYS A 16 -23.36 18.89 -0.02
N LEU A 17 -22.51 19.38 -0.92
CA LEU A 17 -21.59 18.56 -1.66
C LEU A 17 -20.71 17.95 -0.57
N ALA A 18 -21.23 16.90 0.05
CA ALA A 18 -20.39 15.85 0.56
C ALA A 18 -19.51 15.48 -0.62
N THR A 19 -18.28 15.98 -0.61
CA THR A 19 -17.22 15.44 -1.43
C THR A 19 -17.12 14.00 -0.98
N ALA A 20 -17.80 13.10 -1.70
CA ALA A 20 -17.44 11.70 -1.65
C ALA A 20 -15.96 11.70 -2.01
N GLU A 21 -15.10 11.46 -1.03
CA GLU A 21 -13.68 11.18 -1.25
C GLU A 21 -13.63 9.85 -2.00
N GLY A 22 -13.91 9.92 -3.30
CA GLY A 22 -13.77 8.82 -4.21
C GLY A 22 -12.30 8.45 -4.21
N LYS A 23 -11.99 7.27 -3.68
CA LYS A 23 -10.73 6.58 -3.98
C LYS A 23 -10.50 6.73 -5.49
N GLY A 24 -9.42 7.43 -5.85
CA GLY A 24 -9.10 7.73 -7.23
C GLY A 24 -9.03 6.47 -8.09
N ALA A 25 -8.94 6.64 -9.41
CA ALA A 25 -8.86 5.52 -10.34
C ALA A 25 -7.79 4.48 -9.93
N ALA A 26 -8.08 3.20 -10.21
CA ALA A 26 -7.14 2.11 -9.96
C ALA A 26 -5.78 2.41 -10.64
N PRO A 27 -4.66 2.09 -10.00
CA PRO A 27 -3.35 2.32 -10.58
C PRO A 27 -3.21 1.52 -11.88
N THR A 28 -2.61 2.13 -12.90
CA THR A 28 -2.22 1.47 -14.15
C THR A 28 -0.76 1.00 -14.14
N GLN A 29 0.03 1.48 -13.17
CA GLN A 29 1.43 1.16 -12.97
C GLN A 29 1.70 0.99 -11.48
N LEU A 30 2.77 0.29 -11.13
CA LEU A 30 3.22 0.18 -9.74
C LEU A 30 3.53 1.57 -9.16
N GLN A 31 2.87 1.92 -8.06
CA GLN A 31 3.17 3.15 -7.31
C GLN A 31 3.81 2.78 -5.98
N ILE A 32 4.99 3.35 -5.73
CA ILE A 32 5.78 3.10 -4.52
C ILE A 32 5.79 4.38 -3.67
N GLY A 33 5.12 4.35 -2.53
CA GLY A 33 5.15 5.43 -1.54
C GLY A 33 6.00 5.05 -0.34
N VAL A 34 7.12 5.74 -0.11
CA VAL A 34 7.90 5.57 1.13
C VAL A 34 7.15 6.26 2.27
N LYS A 35 6.84 5.50 3.32
CA LYS A 35 6.12 5.99 4.51
C LYS A 35 7.06 6.38 5.65
N TYR A 36 8.14 5.63 5.78
CA TYR A 36 9.21 5.87 6.75
C TYR A 36 10.48 5.23 6.21
N ARG A 37 11.62 5.89 6.39
CA ARG A 37 12.94 5.37 6.05
C ARG A 37 13.90 5.74 7.19
N PRO A 38 14.62 4.77 7.77
CA PRO A 38 15.66 5.06 8.76
C PRO A 38 16.77 5.95 8.19
N GLU A 39 17.43 6.70 9.07
CA GLU A 39 18.56 7.56 8.69
C GLU A 39 19.77 6.74 8.24
N ASP A 40 20.08 5.67 8.97
CA ASP A 40 21.07 4.69 8.54
C ASP A 40 20.45 3.73 7.53
N CYS A 41 20.82 3.93 6.27
CA CYS A 41 20.39 3.09 5.15
C CYS A 41 21.61 2.69 4.30
N THR A 42 22.63 2.17 4.99
CA THR A 42 23.87 1.67 4.39
C THR A 42 23.66 0.37 3.62
N VAL A 43 22.85 -0.55 4.14
CA VAL A 43 22.49 -1.80 3.46
C VAL A 43 21.10 -1.67 2.84
N ARG A 44 20.98 -2.06 1.57
CA ARG A 44 19.73 -2.00 0.82
C ARG A 44 19.44 -3.32 0.12
N THR A 45 18.16 -3.68 0.08
CA THR A 45 17.69 -4.87 -0.63
C THR A 45 18.03 -4.81 -2.11
N LYS A 46 18.57 -5.91 -2.63
CA LYS A 46 18.85 -6.15 -4.05
C LYS A 46 18.25 -7.50 -4.49
N PRO A 47 18.12 -7.74 -5.81
CA PRO A 47 17.68 -9.04 -6.29
C PRO A 47 18.56 -10.17 -5.75
N GLY A 48 17.93 -11.26 -5.33
CA GLY A 48 18.59 -12.43 -4.74
C GLY A 48 18.76 -12.38 -3.22
N ASP A 49 18.52 -11.24 -2.56
CA ASP A 49 18.51 -11.20 -1.10
C ASP A 49 17.35 -12.01 -0.54
N LYS A 50 17.59 -12.72 0.56
CA LYS A 50 16.52 -13.23 1.41
C LYS A 50 16.00 -12.08 2.25
N VAL A 51 14.72 -11.75 2.15
CA VAL A 51 14.10 -10.65 2.91
C VAL A 51 12.98 -11.17 3.80
N SER A 52 12.76 -10.48 4.91
CA SER A 52 11.65 -10.73 5.84
C SER A 52 10.77 -9.49 5.89
N ILE A 53 9.49 -9.59 5.48
CA ILE A 53 8.58 -8.45 5.37
C ILE A 53 7.36 -8.63 6.28
N HIS A 54 7.10 -7.64 7.13
CA HIS A 54 5.75 -7.45 7.68
C HIS A 54 4.89 -6.69 6.68
N TYR A 55 3.64 -7.11 6.53
CA TYR A 55 2.69 -6.48 5.63
C TYR A 55 1.24 -6.60 6.08
N THR A 56 0.44 -5.69 5.53
CA THR A 56 -1.03 -5.77 5.44
C THR A 56 -1.45 -5.49 4.00
N GLY A 57 -2.23 -6.39 3.41
CA GLY A 57 -2.77 -6.31 2.05
C GLY A 57 -4.26 -6.01 2.05
N THR A 58 -4.66 -5.00 1.27
CA THR A 58 -6.05 -4.57 1.12
C THR A 58 -6.43 -4.42 -0.35
N LEU A 59 -7.71 -4.66 -0.67
CA LEU A 59 -8.26 -4.38 -1.99
C LEU A 59 -8.27 -2.86 -2.23
N PHE A 60 -7.82 -2.42 -3.41
CA PHE A 60 -7.82 -0.99 -3.72
C PHE A 60 -9.24 -0.40 -3.72
N SER A 61 -10.22 -1.15 -4.27
CA SER A 61 -11.60 -0.71 -4.51
C SER A 61 -12.32 -0.23 -3.26
N ASP A 62 -12.25 -1.00 -2.17
CA ASP A 62 -13.03 -0.77 -0.95
C ASP A 62 -12.13 -0.68 0.29
N GLY A 63 -10.90 -1.19 0.24
CA GLY A 63 -9.96 -1.19 1.36
C GLY A 63 -10.10 -2.43 2.22
N THR A 64 -10.88 -3.41 1.80
CA THR A 64 -11.07 -4.68 2.50
C THR A 64 -9.72 -5.38 2.63
N GLU A 65 -9.30 -5.62 3.88
CA GLU A 65 -8.12 -6.42 4.18
C GLU A 65 -8.36 -7.88 3.77
N PHE A 66 -7.46 -8.42 2.94
CA PHE A 66 -7.51 -9.83 2.55
C PHE A 66 -6.44 -10.67 3.26
N ASP A 67 -5.33 -10.07 3.69
CA ASP A 67 -4.27 -10.77 4.39
C ASP A 67 -3.39 -9.79 5.18
N THR A 68 -2.85 -10.25 6.31
CA THR A 68 -1.84 -9.54 7.09
C THR A 68 -0.94 -10.53 7.82
N SER A 69 0.36 -10.23 7.79
CA SER A 69 1.37 -10.95 8.57
C SER A 69 1.21 -10.75 10.09
N LEU A 70 0.64 -9.63 10.52
CA LEU A 70 0.58 -9.23 11.93
C LEU A 70 -0.30 -10.18 12.74
N LYS A 71 -1.40 -10.68 12.16
CA LYS A 71 -2.27 -11.70 12.78
C LYS A 71 -1.54 -13.00 13.08
N ARG A 72 -0.50 -13.32 12.29
CA ARG A 72 0.32 -14.53 12.48
C ARG A 72 1.51 -14.29 13.42
N GLY A 73 1.79 -13.04 13.77
CA GLY A 73 2.94 -12.65 14.59
C GLY A 73 4.30 -12.93 13.95
N LYS A 74 4.36 -13.23 12.64
CA LYS A 74 5.60 -13.53 11.93
C LYS A 74 5.65 -12.88 10.54
N PRO A 75 6.79 -12.30 10.14
CA PRO A 75 7.03 -11.81 8.79
C PRO A 75 6.89 -12.91 7.73
N LEU A 76 6.76 -12.49 6.46
CA LEU A 76 6.91 -13.37 5.32
C LEU A 76 8.36 -13.34 4.82
N ASP A 77 8.97 -14.52 4.75
CA ASP A 77 10.32 -14.71 4.20
C ASP A 77 10.26 -15.16 2.74
N PHE A 78 11.05 -14.53 1.87
CA PHE A 78 11.18 -14.93 0.47
C PHE A 78 12.49 -14.39 -0.13
N ILE A 79 12.85 -14.89 -1.31
CA ILE A 79 13.99 -14.39 -2.11
C ILE A 79 13.50 -13.30 -3.05
N LEU A 80 13.98 -12.08 -2.87
CA LEU A 80 13.53 -10.91 -3.63
C LEU A 80 13.93 -11.01 -5.10
N GLY A 81 12.97 -10.80 -6.01
CA GLY A 81 13.21 -10.82 -7.45
C GLY A 81 13.27 -12.23 -8.06
N SER A 82 12.93 -13.27 -7.28
CA SER A 82 12.94 -14.67 -7.74
C SER A 82 11.60 -15.14 -8.33
N GLY A 83 10.55 -14.31 -8.30
CA GLY A 83 9.20 -14.71 -8.68
C GLY A 83 8.46 -15.57 -7.65
N GLN A 84 8.95 -15.63 -6.41
CA GLN A 84 8.25 -16.31 -5.29
C GLN A 84 7.01 -15.56 -4.81
N VAL A 85 6.93 -14.26 -5.09
CA VAL A 85 5.81 -13.37 -4.75
C VAL A 85 5.29 -12.67 -6.01
N ILE A 86 4.22 -11.88 -5.87
CA ILE A 86 3.68 -11.10 -6.99
C ILE A 86 4.74 -10.12 -7.55
N LYS A 87 4.69 -9.87 -8.85
CA LYS A 87 5.67 -9.00 -9.55
C LYS A 87 5.79 -7.61 -8.93
N GLY A 88 4.68 -7.05 -8.44
CA GLY A 88 4.67 -5.75 -7.78
C GLY A 88 5.50 -5.71 -6.49
N TRP A 89 5.66 -6.84 -5.78
CA TRP A 89 6.57 -6.94 -4.64
C TRP A 89 8.02 -7.06 -5.10
N ASP A 90 8.30 -7.94 -6.06
CA ASP A 90 9.66 -8.10 -6.64
C ASP A 90 10.23 -6.78 -7.15
N GLN A 91 9.39 -5.88 -7.67
CA GLN A 91 9.78 -4.54 -8.12
C GLN A 91 9.71 -3.50 -7.00
N GLY A 92 8.65 -3.53 -6.19
CA GLY A 92 8.30 -2.48 -5.23
C GLY A 92 9.14 -2.47 -3.96
N LEU A 93 9.81 -3.58 -3.65
CA LEU A 93 10.60 -3.76 -2.43
C LEU A 93 12.11 -3.63 -2.66
N LEU A 94 12.55 -3.32 -3.88
CA LEU A 94 13.96 -3.03 -4.15
C LEU A 94 14.43 -1.74 -3.48
N ASN A 95 15.72 -1.66 -3.17
CA ASN A 95 16.35 -0.51 -2.52
C ASN A 95 15.67 -0.09 -1.20
N MET A 96 15.13 -1.02 -0.41
CA MET A 96 14.65 -0.77 0.96
C MET A 96 15.77 -0.95 1.97
N CYS A 97 15.74 -0.15 3.02
CA CYS A 97 16.54 -0.34 4.23
C CYS A 97 15.74 -1.17 5.24
N VAL A 98 16.42 -1.95 6.09
CA VAL A 98 15.75 -2.57 7.25
C VAL A 98 15.07 -1.46 8.07
N GLY A 99 13.88 -1.71 8.59
CA GLY A 99 13.00 -0.73 9.23
C GLY A 99 12.20 0.18 8.27
N GLU A 100 12.54 0.24 6.97
CA GLU A 100 11.81 1.06 6.00
C GLU A 100 10.37 0.57 5.84
N LYS A 101 9.41 1.51 5.87
CA LYS A 101 7.99 1.24 5.62
C LYS A 101 7.57 1.81 4.26
N ARG A 102 6.84 1.02 3.48
CA ARG A 102 6.30 1.44 2.18
C ARG A 102 4.82 1.14 2.04
N LYS A 103 4.14 1.99 1.28
CA LYS A 103 2.81 1.77 0.73
C LYS A 103 2.93 1.52 -0.77
N LEU A 104 2.65 0.29 -1.20
CA LEU A 104 2.63 -0.10 -2.60
C LEU A 104 1.19 -0.11 -3.09
N LYS A 105 0.91 0.55 -4.22
CA LYS A 105 -0.33 0.36 -4.97
C LYS A 105 0.01 -0.40 -6.24
N ILE A 106 -0.55 -1.60 -6.36
CA ILE A 106 -0.12 -2.59 -7.36
C ILE A 106 -1.28 -2.79 -8.34
N PRO A 107 -1.08 -2.49 -9.65
CA PRO A 107 -2.07 -2.80 -10.67
C PRO A 107 -2.25 -4.32 -10.80
N SER A 108 -3.40 -4.75 -11.32
CA SER A 108 -3.77 -6.17 -11.27
C SER A 108 -2.81 -7.08 -12.03
N ASP A 109 -2.25 -6.63 -13.15
CA ASP A 109 -1.25 -7.32 -13.97
C ASP A 109 0.09 -7.57 -13.27
N LEU A 110 0.42 -6.75 -12.27
CA LEU A 110 1.56 -6.96 -11.36
C LEU A 110 1.17 -7.66 -10.05
N ALA A 111 -0.11 -8.01 -9.90
CA ALA A 111 -0.68 -8.76 -8.78
C ALA A 111 -1.20 -10.14 -9.26
N TYR A 112 -2.50 -10.39 -9.14
CA TYR A 112 -3.14 -11.68 -9.45
C TYR A 112 -3.84 -11.72 -10.83
N GLY A 113 -3.76 -10.63 -11.60
CA GLY A 113 -4.26 -10.50 -12.97
C GLY A 113 -5.74 -10.83 -13.14
N ALA A 114 -6.10 -11.26 -14.34
CA ALA A 114 -7.47 -11.63 -14.71
C ALA A 114 -8.01 -12.85 -13.95
N ARG A 115 -7.13 -13.65 -13.32
CA ARG A 115 -7.56 -14.82 -12.53
C ARG A 115 -7.97 -14.44 -11.11
N GLY A 116 -7.35 -13.43 -10.52
CA GLY A 116 -7.49 -13.14 -9.09
C GLY A 116 -6.97 -14.28 -8.21
N ALA A 117 -7.37 -14.29 -6.95
CA ALA A 117 -7.21 -15.41 -6.01
C ALA A 117 -8.54 -15.65 -5.26
N PRO A 118 -9.51 -16.30 -5.91
CA PRO A 118 -10.83 -16.53 -5.33
C PRO A 118 -10.76 -17.38 -4.03
N PRO A 119 -11.67 -17.16 -3.07
CA PRO A 119 -12.75 -16.17 -3.10
C PRO A 119 -12.34 -14.75 -2.65
N VAL A 120 -11.09 -14.56 -2.23
CA VAL A 120 -10.67 -13.37 -1.45
C VAL A 120 -10.24 -12.20 -2.34
N ILE A 121 -9.53 -12.48 -3.43
CA ILE A 121 -9.05 -11.45 -4.37
C ILE A 121 -9.79 -11.63 -5.70
N PRO A 122 -10.67 -10.69 -6.08
CA PRO A 122 -11.38 -10.74 -7.36
C PRO A 122 -10.44 -10.71 -8.58
N ALA A 123 -10.95 -11.15 -9.72
CA ALA A 123 -10.31 -10.95 -11.01
C ALA A 123 -10.04 -9.45 -11.27
N ASN A 124 -8.87 -9.14 -11.85
CA ASN A 124 -8.45 -7.79 -12.19
C ASN A 124 -8.40 -6.79 -11.01
N ALA A 125 -8.34 -7.27 -9.78
CA ALA A 125 -8.24 -6.41 -8.61
C ALA A 125 -6.85 -5.76 -8.51
N ALA A 126 -6.83 -4.42 -8.41
CA ALA A 126 -5.66 -3.70 -7.93
C ALA A 126 -5.57 -3.81 -6.40
N LEU A 127 -4.35 -3.85 -5.87
CA LEU A 127 -4.08 -4.08 -4.46
C LEU A 127 -3.31 -2.92 -3.83
N VAL A 128 -3.45 -2.78 -2.52
CA VAL A 128 -2.66 -1.87 -1.72
C VAL A 128 -1.99 -2.65 -0.61
N PHE A 129 -0.66 -2.54 -0.52
CA PHE A 129 0.12 -3.14 0.55
C PHE A 129 0.77 -2.05 1.38
N GLU A 130 0.67 -2.18 2.70
CA GLU A 130 1.58 -1.51 3.63
C GLU A 130 2.59 -2.54 4.10
N THR A 131 3.87 -2.21 4.01
CA THR A 131 5.00 -3.13 4.18
C THR A 131 6.06 -2.51 5.07
N GLU A 132 6.76 -3.35 5.82
CA GLU A 132 7.90 -3.00 6.67
C GLU A 132 8.97 -4.07 6.50
N LEU A 133 10.19 -3.65 6.15
CA LEU A 133 11.32 -4.56 5.99
C LEU A 133 11.94 -4.87 7.34
N MET A 134 11.91 -6.14 7.74
CA MET A 134 12.40 -6.58 9.04
C MET A 134 13.85 -7.05 9.00
N ALA A 135 14.28 -7.68 7.90
CA ALA A 135 15.64 -8.21 7.78
C ALA A 135 16.08 -8.38 6.33
N ILE A 136 17.40 -8.31 6.11
CA ILE A 136 18.09 -8.66 4.85
C ILE A 136 19.11 -9.74 5.15
N ASN A 137 18.99 -10.90 4.50
CA ASN A 137 19.87 -12.06 4.66
C ASN A 137 20.04 -12.53 6.11
N GLY A 138 19.01 -12.34 6.94
CA GLY A 138 19.02 -12.68 8.36
C GLY A 138 19.60 -11.60 9.27
N ASN A 139 20.06 -10.48 8.73
CA ASN A 139 20.49 -9.32 9.51
C ASN A 139 19.27 -8.41 9.74
N ASP A 140 18.91 -8.20 11.00
CA ASP A 140 17.96 -7.17 11.44
C ASP A 140 18.72 -5.93 11.96
N ASP A 141 18.04 -4.79 12.05
CA ASP A 141 18.61 -3.52 12.56
C ASP A 141 18.48 -3.42 14.10
N THR A 142 18.06 -4.49 14.77
CA THR A 142 17.95 -4.53 16.24
C THR A 142 19.29 -4.74 16.95
N SER A 143 20.42 -4.79 16.23
CA SER A 143 21.75 -4.91 16.81
C SER A 143 22.37 -3.60 17.29
N HIS A 144 21.59 -2.54 17.51
CA HIS A 144 22.10 -1.21 17.88
C HIS A 144 21.95 -0.82 19.35
N ASP A 145 21.73 -1.74 20.30
CA ASP A 145 21.71 -1.41 21.74
C ASP A 145 22.25 -2.55 22.64
N GLU A 146 23.47 -3.05 22.38
CA GLU A 146 24.30 -3.68 23.43
C GLU A 146 25.66 -2.97 23.51
N LEU A 147 25.72 -1.87 24.27
CA LEU A 147 26.92 -1.34 24.91
C LEU A 147 26.62 -0.86 26.33
#